data_AF-A0A6S7H5J8-F1
#
_entry.id   AF-A0A6S7H5J8-F1
#
_cell.length_a   1.000
_cell.length_b   1.000
_cell.length_c   1.000
_cell.angle_alpha   90.00
_cell.angle_beta   90.00
_cell.angle_gamma   90.00
#
_symmetry.space_group_name_H-M   'P 1'
#
loop_
_entity.id
_entity.type
_entity.pdbx_description
1 polymer ?
#
loop_
_entity_poly.entity_id
_entity_poly.type
_entity_poly.pdbx_seq_one_letter_code
_entity_poly.pdbx_strand_id
1 'polypeptide(L)'
;MDPEGTRLRQAHRLKRRNYINPGPNNCWHADGYDKLKPYGLPIHGCIDGFSRRVIWLKLEMSNNDPKVIGKLFRDAVIEVGGCPSILRTDRGTENGIMSSVLALLTTKHQYNPEDLEEINRELNPSDDSNESLIYQEYFGYVNEMLGITEPSSWRDALGLYHRLSTVAQT
;
A
#
# COMPACT_ATOMS: atom_id res chain seq x y z
N MET A 1 -2.83 -3.36 28.30
CA MET A 1 -3.84 -2.53 27.61
C MET A 1 -3.74 -1.10 28.15
N ASP A 2 -3.90 -0.06 27.31
CA ASP A 2 -3.87 1.36 27.68
C ASP A 2 -5.29 1.88 28.02
N PRO A 3 -5.66 1.99 29.32
CA PRO A 3 -7.03 2.29 29.72
C PRO A 3 -7.43 3.74 29.40
N GLU A 4 -6.48 4.67 29.48
CA GLU A 4 -6.73 6.09 29.21
C GLU A 4 -6.91 6.33 27.71
N GLY A 5 -6.09 5.67 26.88
CA GLY A 5 -6.28 5.69 25.43
C GLY A 5 -7.64 5.13 24.99
N THR A 6 -8.16 4.11 25.65
CA THR A 6 -9.51 3.57 25.39
C THR A 6 -10.60 4.56 25.79
N ARG A 7 -10.50 5.14 26.99
CA ARG A 7 -11.47 6.13 27.50
C ARG A 7 -11.53 7.39 26.62
N LEU A 8 -10.38 7.86 26.13
CA LEU A 8 -10.30 9.00 25.21
C LEU A 8 -10.92 8.72 23.83
N ARG A 9 -10.76 7.50 23.29
CA ARG A 9 -11.43 7.06 22.05
C ARG A 9 -12.95 6.99 22.22
N GLN A 10 -13.42 6.44 23.34
CA GLN A 10 -14.86 6.40 23.68
C GLN A 10 -15.47 7.80 23.85
N ALA A 11 -14.68 8.77 24.31
CA ALA A 11 -15.09 10.16 24.39
C ALA A 11 -15.04 10.91 23.04
N HIS A 12 -14.76 10.23 21.92
CA HIS A 12 -14.56 10.80 20.59
C HIS A 12 -13.52 11.94 20.52
N ARG A 13 -12.60 12.02 21.49
CA ARG A 13 -11.54 13.02 21.51
C ARG A 13 -10.33 12.47 20.76
N LEU A 14 -10.29 12.67 19.45
CA LEU A 14 -9.12 12.35 18.64
C LEU A 14 -7.96 13.30 19.01
N LYS A 15 -7.09 12.86 19.92
CA LYS A 15 -5.86 13.59 20.26
C LYS A 15 -4.84 13.38 19.12
N ARG A 16 -4.85 14.30 18.15
CA ARG A 16 -3.85 14.30 17.06
C ARG A 16 -2.46 14.52 17.65
N ARG A 17 -1.55 13.59 17.39
CA ARG A 17 -0.12 13.78 17.68
C ARG A 17 0.49 14.65 16.58
N ASN A 18 1.42 15.53 16.92
CA ASN A 18 2.23 16.21 15.91
C ASN A 18 3.07 15.13 15.20
N TYR A 19 2.71 14.84 13.95
CA TYR A 19 3.42 13.90 13.11
C TYR A 19 4.33 14.69 12.17
N ILE A 20 5.63 14.60 12.37
CA ILE A 20 6.66 15.30 11.59
C ILE A 20 7.44 14.25 10.82
N ASN A 21 7.53 14.41 9.50
CA ASN A 21 8.39 13.62 8.62
C ASN A 21 9.40 14.57 7.95
N PRO A 22 10.72 14.33 8.03
CA PRO A 22 11.76 15.23 7.50
C PRO A 22 11.68 15.56 6.01
N GLY A 23 11.11 14.67 5.19
CA GLY A 23 11.03 14.86 3.75
C GLY A 23 10.41 13.67 3.01
N PRO A 24 10.22 13.78 1.68
CA PRO A 24 9.73 12.68 0.85
C PRO A 24 10.65 11.45 0.98
N ASN A 25 10.07 10.25 0.96
CA ASN A 25 10.79 8.98 1.10
C ASN A 25 11.57 8.84 2.42
N ASN A 26 11.39 9.72 3.40
CA ASN A 26 11.97 9.45 4.72
C ASN A 26 11.21 8.33 5.45
N CYS A 27 9.87 8.32 5.35
CA CYS A 27 9.04 7.31 6.01
C CYS A 27 7.84 6.95 5.13
N TRP A 28 7.73 5.69 4.75
CA TRP A 28 6.51 5.14 4.13
C TRP A 28 5.68 4.41 5.19
N HIS A 29 4.36 4.52 5.09
CA HIS A 29 3.42 3.81 5.96
C HIS A 29 2.62 2.84 5.11
N ALA A 30 2.78 1.55 5.36
CA ALA A 30 2.01 0.51 4.69
C ALA A 30 1.03 -0.14 5.68
N ASP A 31 -0.18 -0.43 5.19
CA ASP A 31 -1.27 -0.99 5.98
C ASP A 31 -2.18 -1.89 5.12
N GLY A 32 -2.77 -2.90 5.76
CA GLY A 32 -3.75 -3.81 5.17
C GLY A 32 -5.16 -3.47 5.63
N TYR A 33 -6.11 -3.38 4.69
CA TYR A 33 -7.50 -3.11 4.97
C TYR A 33 -8.38 -4.36 4.75
N ASP A 34 -8.76 -4.95 5.88
CA ASP A 34 -9.41 -6.27 5.91
C ASP A 34 -10.93 -6.24 5.91
N LYS A 35 -11.58 -5.08 5.97
CA LYS A 35 -13.06 -5.04 6.08
C LYS A 35 -13.76 -5.66 4.87
N LEU A 36 -13.08 -5.68 3.73
CA LEU A 36 -13.57 -6.29 2.50
C LEU A 36 -13.03 -7.71 2.26
N LYS A 37 -12.21 -8.23 3.18
CA LYS A 37 -11.69 -9.60 3.16
C LYS A 37 -12.80 -10.67 3.13
N PRO A 38 -13.96 -10.53 3.82
CA PRO A 38 -15.07 -11.48 3.69
C PRO A 38 -15.65 -11.58 2.26
N TYR A 39 -15.41 -10.57 1.42
CA TYR A 39 -15.82 -10.54 0.01
C TYR A 39 -14.68 -10.91 -0.94
N GLY A 40 -13.53 -11.36 -0.41
CA GLY A 40 -12.35 -11.69 -1.22
C GLY A 40 -11.57 -10.47 -1.72
N LEU A 41 -11.77 -9.29 -1.14
CA LEU A 41 -11.19 -8.03 -1.60
C LEU A 41 -10.33 -7.32 -0.53
N PRO A 42 -9.33 -7.96 0.10
CA PRO A 42 -8.41 -7.24 0.96
C PRO A 42 -7.62 -6.19 0.15
N ILE A 43 -7.50 -4.99 0.71
CA ILE A 43 -6.81 -3.87 0.07
C ILE A 43 -5.50 -3.59 0.81
N HIS A 44 -4.40 -3.49 0.08
CA HIS A 44 -3.11 -3.05 0.60
C HIS A 44 -2.83 -1.64 0.14
N GLY A 45 -2.48 -0.77 1.08
CA GLY A 45 -2.16 0.63 0.80
C GLY A 45 -0.82 1.04 1.40
N CYS A 46 -0.13 1.93 0.72
CA CYS A 46 1.03 2.62 1.27
C CYS A 46 1.05 4.09 0.89
N ILE A 47 1.47 4.93 1.84
CA ILE A 47 1.60 6.37 1.65
C ILE A 47 2.96 6.87 2.10
N ASP A 48 3.46 7.91 1.43
CA ASP A 48 4.60 8.67 1.92
C ASP A 48 4.16 9.60 3.07
N GLY A 49 4.87 9.52 4.20
CA GLY A 49 4.49 10.24 5.41
C GLY A 49 4.66 11.76 5.32
N PHE A 50 5.45 12.28 4.38
CA PHE A 50 5.70 13.71 4.21
C PHE A 50 4.69 14.32 3.24
N SER A 51 4.73 13.87 1.99
CA SER A 51 3.91 14.36 0.89
C SER A 51 2.45 13.90 0.94
N ARG A 52 2.16 12.81 1.68
CA ARG A 52 0.87 12.10 1.65
C ARG A 52 0.52 11.51 0.28
N ARG A 53 1.49 11.42 -0.63
CA ARG A 53 1.34 10.71 -1.90
C ARG A 53 1.05 9.24 -1.61
N VAL A 54 0.03 8.69 -2.28
CA VAL A 54 -0.22 7.25 -2.33
C VAL A 54 0.87 6.62 -3.17
N ILE A 55 1.65 5.72 -2.57
CA ILE A 55 2.73 4.99 -3.23
C ILE A 55 2.16 3.77 -3.94
N TRP A 56 1.28 3.02 -3.27
CA TRP A 56 0.46 1.99 -3.91
C TRP A 56 -0.89 1.87 -3.21
N LEU A 57 -1.88 1.41 -3.97
CA LEU A 57 -3.18 0.98 -3.46
C LEU A 57 -3.64 -0.19 -4.35
N LYS A 58 -3.55 -1.41 -3.84
CA LYS A 58 -3.78 -2.63 -4.62
C LYS A 58 -4.76 -3.55 -3.91
N LEU A 59 -5.64 -4.16 -4.70
CA LEU A 59 -6.46 -5.29 -4.28
C LEU A 59 -5.64 -6.57 -4.44
N GLU A 60 -5.60 -7.38 -3.40
CA GLU A 60 -4.95 -8.70 -3.44
C GLU A 60 -5.95 -9.76 -2.98
N MET A 61 -5.66 -11.05 -3.22
CA MET A 61 -6.53 -12.13 -2.74
C MET A 61 -6.22 -12.58 -1.32
N SER A 62 -5.01 -12.27 -0.82
CA SER A 62 -4.55 -12.66 0.52
C SER A 62 -3.72 -11.55 1.13
N ASN A 63 -4.06 -11.16 2.36
CA ASN A 63 -3.19 -10.29 3.18
C ASN A 63 -2.17 -11.10 4.02
N ASN A 64 -2.26 -12.44 3.97
CA ASN A 64 -1.53 -13.31 4.89
C ASN A 64 -0.21 -13.80 4.29
N ASP A 65 0.03 -13.59 2.99
CA ASP A 65 1.28 -13.99 2.33
C ASP A 65 2.30 -12.84 2.36
N PRO A 66 3.40 -12.96 3.13
CA PRO A 66 4.44 -11.95 3.16
C PRO A 66 5.06 -11.66 1.78
N LYS A 67 5.01 -12.61 0.83
CA LYS A 67 5.57 -12.45 -0.51
C LYS A 67 4.79 -11.43 -1.33
N VAL A 68 3.46 -11.41 -1.19
CA VAL A 68 2.59 -10.46 -1.89
C VAL A 68 2.99 -9.04 -1.49
N ILE A 69 3.08 -8.79 -0.19
CA ILE A 69 3.44 -7.47 0.33
C ILE A 69 4.89 -7.11 -0.02
N GLY A 70 5.80 -8.09 -0.01
CA GLY A 70 7.17 -7.92 -0.48
C GLY A 70 7.27 -7.50 -1.94
N LYS A 71 6.46 -8.11 -2.84
CA LYS A 71 6.37 -7.74 -4.26
C LYS A 71 5.85 -6.32 -4.43
N LEU A 72 4.75 -5.97 -3.76
CA LEU A 72 4.18 -4.62 -3.77
C LEU A 72 5.21 -3.56 -3.37
N PHE A 73 5.98 -3.82 -2.31
CA PHE A 73 7.03 -2.90 -1.87
C PHE A 73 8.16 -2.77 -2.91
N ARG A 74 8.62 -3.88 -3.48
CA ARG A 74 9.67 -3.88 -4.52
C ARG A 74 9.21 -3.13 -5.77
N ASP A 75 8.02 -3.40 -6.27
CA ASP A 75 7.47 -2.76 -7.47
C ASP A 75 7.29 -1.25 -7.24
N ALA A 76 6.84 -0.86 -6.04
CA ALA A 76 6.76 0.54 -5.64
C ALA A 76 8.12 1.25 -5.60
N VAL A 77 9.16 0.59 -5.09
CA VAL A 77 10.52 1.15 -5.10
C VAL A 77 11.02 1.40 -6.52
N ILE A 78 10.73 0.47 -7.44
CA ILE A 78 11.06 0.60 -8.87
C ILE A 78 10.31 1.77 -9.49
N GLU A 79 8.99 1.82 -9.32
CA GLU A 79 8.12 2.82 -9.93
C GLU A 79 8.41 4.24 -9.42
N VAL A 80 8.66 4.38 -8.11
CA VAL A 80 9.03 5.66 -7.51
C VAL A 80 10.46 6.07 -7.87
N GLY A 81 11.32 5.12 -8.25
CA GLY A 81 12.75 5.35 -8.50
C GLY A 81 13.51 5.70 -7.21
N GLY A 82 13.05 5.20 -6.07
CA GLY A 82 13.61 5.51 -4.75
C GLY A 82 13.06 4.63 -3.64
N CYS A 83 13.80 4.51 -2.55
CA CYS A 83 13.49 3.65 -1.40
C CYS A 83 13.27 4.49 -0.13
N PRO A 84 12.32 4.14 0.75
CA PRO A 84 12.16 4.86 2.00
C PRO A 84 13.34 4.62 2.96
N SER A 85 13.67 5.58 3.81
CA SER A 85 14.62 5.34 4.92
C SER A 85 13.99 4.55 6.08
N ILE A 86 12.67 4.70 6.27
CA ILE A 86 11.91 4.06 7.32
C ILE A 86 10.63 3.48 6.71
N LEU A 87 10.36 2.21 6.99
CA LEU A 87 9.05 1.62 6.73
C LEU A 87 8.31 1.47 8.05
N ARG A 88 7.08 1.99 8.11
CA ARG A 88 6.16 1.80 9.23
C ARG A 88 5.01 0.94 8.80
N THR A 89 4.84 -0.15 9.52
CA THR A 89 3.71 -1.07 9.40
C THR A 89 3.17 -1.37 10.78
N ASP A 90 2.01 -1.99 10.83
CA ASP A 90 1.57 -2.68 12.02
C ASP A 90 2.47 -3.89 12.33
N ARG A 91 2.29 -4.46 13.52
CA ARG A 91 3.05 -5.62 14.00
C ARG A 91 2.49 -6.93 13.44
N GLY A 92 2.38 -7.00 12.12
CA GLY A 92 2.03 -8.21 11.37
C GLY A 92 3.25 -9.06 11.03
N THR A 93 3.06 -10.38 10.94
CA THR A 93 4.10 -11.32 10.47
C THR A 93 4.32 -11.21 8.96
N GLU A 94 3.31 -10.71 8.24
CA GLU A 94 3.29 -10.48 6.79
C GLU A 94 4.29 -9.40 6.34
N ASN A 95 4.72 -8.52 7.24
CA ASN A 95 5.59 -7.39 6.90
C ASN A 95 7.09 -7.73 6.92
N GLY A 96 7.46 -8.95 7.33
CA GLY A 96 8.86 -9.35 7.51
C GLY A 96 9.69 -9.25 6.22
N ILE A 97 9.11 -9.63 5.07
CA ILE A 97 9.81 -9.56 3.78
C ILE A 97 10.11 -8.12 3.38
N MET A 98 9.17 -7.18 3.56
CA MET A 98 9.44 -5.77 3.28
C MET A 98 10.59 -5.23 4.14
N SER A 99 10.67 -5.64 5.41
CA SER A 99 11.76 -5.24 6.29
C SER A 99 13.11 -5.76 5.78
N SER A 100 13.16 -7.00 5.28
CA SER A 100 14.38 -7.57 4.68
C SER A 100 14.78 -6.83 3.41
N VAL A 101 13.82 -6.54 2.52
CA VAL A 101 14.06 -5.79 1.29
C VAL A 101 14.56 -4.37 1.61
N LEU A 102 13.92 -3.67 2.56
CA LEU A 102 14.38 -2.36 3.02
C LEU A 102 15.81 -2.42 3.57
N ALA A 103 16.12 -3.43 4.38
CA ALA A 103 17.47 -3.61 4.92
C ALA A 103 18.49 -3.79 3.81
N LEU A 104 18.23 -4.67 2.83
CA LEU A 104 19.12 -4.88 1.68
C LEU A 104 19.39 -3.58 0.91
N LEU A 105 18.32 -2.81 0.61
CA LEU A 105 18.42 -1.57 -0.16
C LEU A 105 19.07 -0.41 0.61
N THR A 106 18.97 -0.40 1.94
CA THR A 106 19.55 0.67 2.79
C THR A 106 20.98 0.38 3.25
N THR A 107 21.35 -0.90 3.40
CA THR A 107 22.72 -1.30 3.83
C THR A 107 23.78 -0.90 2.80
N LYS A 108 23.40 -0.77 1.53
CA LYS A 108 24.27 -0.34 0.44
C LYS A 108 24.36 1.19 0.27
N HIS A 109 23.70 1.97 1.13
CA HIS A 109 23.72 3.44 1.20
C HIS A 109 23.35 4.22 -0.08
N GLN A 110 22.95 3.55 -1.15
CA GLN A 110 22.41 4.17 -2.36
C GLN A 110 21.52 3.15 -3.05
N TYR A 111 20.32 3.57 -3.48
CA TYR A 111 19.47 2.73 -4.32
C TYR A 111 20.27 2.32 -5.57
N ASN A 112 20.59 1.03 -5.68
CA ASN A 112 21.21 0.45 -6.86
C ASN A 112 20.19 -0.48 -7.53
N PRO A 113 19.79 -0.21 -8.79
CA PRO A 113 18.90 -1.08 -9.55
C PRO A 113 19.35 -2.55 -9.62
N GLU A 114 20.65 -2.84 -9.57
CA GLU A 114 21.18 -4.21 -9.61
C GLU A 114 20.78 -5.05 -8.37
N ASP A 115 20.59 -4.40 -7.21
CA ASP A 115 20.15 -5.07 -5.98
C ASP A 115 18.72 -5.62 -6.12
N LEU A 116 17.93 -5.02 -7.01
CA LEU A 116 16.59 -5.47 -7.30
C LEU A 116 16.57 -6.78 -8.09
N GLU A 117 17.62 -7.11 -8.86
CA GLU A 117 17.67 -8.39 -9.57
C GLU A 117 17.78 -9.59 -8.63
N GLU A 118 18.51 -9.42 -7.52
CA GLU A 118 18.62 -10.43 -6.46
C GLU A 118 17.27 -10.63 -5.76
N ILE A 119 16.61 -9.54 -5.37
CA ILE A 119 15.26 -9.54 -4.81
C ILE A 119 14.25 -10.14 -5.79
N ASN A 120 14.39 -9.88 -7.09
CA ASN A 120 13.51 -10.42 -8.13
C ASN A 120 13.60 -11.94 -8.21
N ARG A 121 14.80 -12.51 -8.07
CA ARG A 121 14.98 -13.98 -8.06
C ARG A 121 14.33 -14.65 -6.85
N GLU A 122 14.39 -14.00 -5.68
CA GLU A 122 13.81 -14.57 -4.46
C GLU A 122 12.28 -14.40 -4.36
N LEU A 123 11.74 -13.28 -4.84
CA LEU A 123 10.30 -13.02 -4.79
C LEU A 123 9.52 -13.65 -5.95
N ASN A 124 10.18 -14.07 -7.04
CA ASN A 124 9.55 -14.79 -8.16
C ASN A 124 10.12 -16.20 -8.36
N PRO A 125 9.86 -17.17 -7.47
CA PRO A 125 9.94 -18.57 -7.87
C PRO A 125 8.66 -18.93 -8.62
N SER A 126 8.80 -19.36 -9.88
CA SER A 126 7.82 -20.09 -10.71
C SER A 126 6.35 -19.78 -10.46
N ASP A 127 5.81 -18.87 -11.27
CA ASP A 127 4.40 -18.79 -11.72
C ASP A 127 3.36 -19.63 -10.94
N ASP A 128 2.64 -18.99 -10.01
CA ASP A 128 1.33 -19.48 -9.56
C ASP A 128 0.52 -18.34 -8.91
N SER A 129 -0.19 -17.55 -9.72
CA SER A 129 -1.51 -16.98 -9.36
C SER A 129 -2.06 -16.21 -10.55
N ASN A 130 -2.45 -16.96 -11.58
CA ASN A 130 -3.24 -16.49 -12.71
C ASN A 130 -4.55 -15.79 -12.26
N GLU A 131 -4.97 -15.94 -10.99
CA GLU A 131 -6.19 -15.36 -10.42
C GLU A 131 -6.08 -13.93 -9.86
N SER A 132 -4.93 -13.47 -9.33
CA SER A 132 -4.81 -12.05 -8.92
C SER A 132 -4.85 -11.13 -10.14
N LEU A 133 -4.32 -11.61 -11.26
CA LEU A 133 -4.43 -10.95 -12.56
C LEU A 133 -5.90 -10.77 -12.98
N ILE A 134 -6.76 -11.76 -12.76
CA ILE A 134 -8.20 -11.69 -13.09
C ILE A 134 -8.90 -10.53 -12.34
N TYR A 135 -8.57 -10.28 -11.07
CA TYR A 135 -9.20 -9.17 -10.34
C TYR A 135 -8.68 -7.81 -10.81
N GLN A 136 -7.39 -7.70 -11.12
CA GLN A 136 -6.82 -6.49 -11.69
C GLN A 136 -7.38 -6.22 -13.10
N GLU A 137 -7.52 -7.26 -13.92
CA GLU A 137 -8.16 -7.21 -15.24
C GLU A 137 -9.65 -6.87 -15.13
N TYR A 138 -10.38 -7.47 -14.21
CA TYR A 138 -11.79 -7.15 -13.95
C TYR A 138 -11.96 -5.71 -13.48
N PHE A 139 -11.09 -5.24 -12.59
CA PHE A 139 -11.08 -3.84 -12.17
C PHE A 139 -10.80 -2.90 -13.35
N GLY A 140 -9.84 -3.27 -14.21
CA GLY A 140 -9.57 -2.59 -15.48
C GLY A 140 -10.79 -2.55 -16.41
N TYR A 141 -11.44 -3.69 -16.62
CA TYR A 141 -12.65 -3.82 -17.42
C TYR A 141 -13.80 -2.96 -16.89
N VAL A 142 -14.06 -2.98 -15.58
CA VAL A 142 -15.09 -2.16 -14.95
C VAL A 142 -14.76 -0.67 -15.11
N ASN A 143 -13.50 -0.29 -14.97
CA ASN A 143 -13.07 1.09 -15.20
C ASN A 143 -13.31 1.52 -16.64
N GLU A 144 -12.92 0.70 -17.62
CA GLU A 144 -13.20 0.97 -19.04
C GLU A 144 -14.69 1.08 -19.33
N MET A 145 -15.48 0.11 -18.87
CA MET A 145 -16.93 0.06 -19.08
C MET A 145 -17.64 1.29 -18.48
N LEU A 146 -17.20 1.73 -17.30
CA LEU A 146 -17.75 2.90 -16.62
C LEU A 146 -17.13 4.21 -17.11
N GLY A 147 -16.16 4.19 -18.03
CA GLY A 147 -15.41 5.38 -18.43
C GLY A 147 -14.78 6.09 -17.23
N ILE A 148 -14.25 5.31 -16.28
CA ILE A 148 -13.52 5.78 -15.10
C ILE A 148 -12.04 5.73 -15.47
N THR A 149 -11.42 6.90 -15.51
CA THR A 149 -9.98 7.04 -15.69
C THR A 149 -9.32 7.34 -14.36
N GLU A 150 -8.05 6.95 -14.23
CA GLU A 150 -7.26 7.35 -13.07
C GLU A 150 -7.20 8.88 -12.99
N PRO A 151 -7.52 9.48 -11.83
CA PRO A 151 -7.56 10.92 -11.69
C PRO A 151 -6.15 11.52 -11.74
N SER A 152 -5.93 12.42 -12.68
CA SER A 152 -4.65 13.12 -12.84
C SER A 152 -4.42 14.25 -11.84
N SER A 153 -5.47 14.65 -11.11
CA SER A 153 -5.42 15.71 -10.11
C SER A 153 -6.34 15.41 -8.92
N TRP A 154 -6.10 16.07 -7.79
CA TRP A 154 -6.98 15.92 -6.61
C TRP A 154 -8.43 16.34 -6.89
N ARG A 155 -8.64 17.25 -7.84
CA ARG A 155 -9.99 17.68 -8.27
C ARG A 155 -10.69 16.57 -9.04
N ASP A 156 -9.97 15.93 -9.97
CA ASP A 156 -10.49 14.78 -10.70
C ASP A 156 -10.81 13.63 -9.74
N ALA A 157 -9.93 13.40 -8.76
CA ALA A 157 -10.13 12.36 -7.74
C ALA A 157 -11.36 12.64 -6.87
N LEU A 158 -11.57 13.90 -6.48
CA LEU A 158 -12.75 14.31 -5.73
C LEU A 158 -14.02 14.16 -6.57
N GLY A 159 -13.98 14.56 -7.85
CA GLY A 159 -15.09 14.37 -8.78
C GLY A 159 -15.45 12.90 -8.96
N LEU A 160 -14.44 12.04 -9.12
CA LEU A 160 -14.62 10.59 -9.19
C LEU A 160 -15.22 10.03 -7.90
N TYR A 161 -14.73 10.44 -6.74
CA TYR A 161 -15.27 10.03 -5.44
C TYR A 161 -16.76 10.36 -5.30
N HIS A 162 -17.17 11.58 -5.67
CA HIS A 162 -18.58 11.96 -5.63
C HIS A 162 -19.43 11.10 -6.57
N ARG A 163 -18.93 10.87 -7.79
CA ARG A 163 -19.62 10.04 -8.80
C ARG A 163 -19.81 8.59 -8.31
N LEU A 164 -18.76 7.99 -7.75
CA LEU A 164 -18.82 6.65 -7.17
C LEU A 164 -19.72 6.57 -5.94
N SER A 165 -19.71 7.61 -5.09
CA SER A 165 -20.55 7.68 -3.89
C SER A 165 -22.04 7.70 -4.25
N THR A 166 -22.41 8.36 -5.34
CA THR A 166 -23.78 8.36 -5.85
C THR A 166 -24.20 6.96 -6.32
N VAL A 167 -23.34 6.28 -7.08
CA VAL A 167 -23.62 4.91 -7.58
C VAL A 167 -23.75 3.91 -6.43
N ALA A 168 -22.94 4.05 -5.38
CA ALA A 168 -22.98 3.15 -4.22
C ALA A 168 -24.22 3.33 -3.32
N GLN A 169 -25.01 4.39 -3.50
CA GLN A 169 -26.23 4.66 -2.74
C GLN A 169 -27.52 4.20 -3.46
N THR A 170 -27.41 3.78 -4.72
CA THR A 170 -28.48 3.18 -5.53
C THR A 170 -28.45 1.66 -5.44
#